data_AF-A0A843I8D8-F1
#
_entry.id   AF-A0A843I8D8-F1
#
_cell.length_a   1.000
_cell.length_b   1.000
_cell.length_c   1.000
_cell.angle_alpha   90.00
_cell.angle_beta   90.00
_cell.angle_gamma   90.00
#
_symmetry.space_group_name_H-M   'P 1'
#
loop_
_entity.id
_entity.type
_entity.pdbx_description
1 polymer ?
#
loop_
_entity_poly.entity_id
_entity_poly.type
_entity_poly.pdbx_seq_one_letter_code
_entity_poly.pdbx_strand_id
1 'polypeptide(L)'
;MYRDQIVGASLLALSAIMIIVYAWLVFLSPWAQLAVQLTAFLAVAAVFGILGWVGYALATTPPPKPIEEIEAEVKKALEEAERQIESRRP
;
A
#
# COMPACT_ATOMS: atom_id res chain seq x y z
N MET A 1 -16.09 23.65 -4.51
CA MET A 1 -17.47 23.19 -4.74
C MET A 1 -17.68 22.70 -6.17
N TYR A 2 -17.80 23.56 -7.21
CA TYR A 2 -17.97 23.08 -8.61
C TYR A 2 -16.79 22.24 -9.13
N ARG A 3 -15.55 22.58 -8.75
CA ARG A 3 -14.35 21.84 -9.14
C ARG A 3 -14.30 20.42 -8.56
N ASP A 4 -14.65 20.29 -7.29
CA ASP A 4 -14.68 18.99 -6.59
C ASP A 4 -15.79 18.10 -7.16
N GLN A 5 -16.92 18.70 -7.55
CA GLN A 5 -18.04 18.00 -8.17
C GLN A 5 -17.71 17.52 -9.59
N ILE A 6 -16.95 18.29 -10.38
CA ILE A 6 -16.45 17.84 -11.69
C ILE A 6 -15.48 16.68 -11.54
N VAL A 7 -14.57 16.72 -10.57
CA VAL A 7 -13.62 15.62 -10.32
C VAL A 7 -14.37 14.35 -9.89
N GLY A 8 -15.35 14.49 -8.99
CA GLY A 8 -16.20 13.36 -8.61
C GLY A 8 -17.01 12.79 -9.79
N ALA A 9 -17.61 13.67 -10.60
CA ALA A 9 -18.40 13.25 -11.75
C ALA A 9 -17.54 12.62 -12.86
N SER A 10 -16.33 13.13 -13.10
CA SER A 10 -15.41 12.55 -14.09
C SER A 10 -14.89 11.19 -13.65
N LEU A 11 -14.57 11.03 -12.36
CA LEU A 11 -14.18 9.75 -11.80
C LEU A 11 -15.31 8.72 -11.89
N LEU A 12 -16.55 9.14 -11.57
CA LEU A 12 -17.73 8.29 -11.69
C LEU A 12 -17.97 7.87 -13.14
N ALA A 13 -17.98 8.82 -14.07
CA ALA A 13 -18.18 8.54 -15.50
C ALA A 13 -17.09 7.59 -16.04
N LEU A 14 -15.82 7.84 -15.71
CA LEU A 14 -14.71 6.99 -16.11
C LEU A 14 -14.85 5.57 -15.54
N SER A 15 -15.23 5.44 -14.27
CA SER A 15 -15.45 4.13 -13.64
C SER A 15 -16.60 3.38 -14.31
N ALA A 16 -17.71 4.05 -14.61
CA ALA A 16 -18.86 3.46 -15.28
C ALA A 16 -18.49 2.99 -16.70
N ILE A 17 -17.74 3.79 -17.45
CA ILE A 17 -17.26 3.42 -18.78
C ILE A 17 -16.36 2.17 -18.70
N MET A 18 -15.41 2.14 -17.76
CA MET A 18 -14.53 0.98 -17.58
C MET A 18 -15.31 -0.29 -17.24
N ILE A 19 -16.34 -0.20 -16.39
CA ILE A 19 -17.20 -1.34 -16.05
C ILE A 19 -17.94 -1.84 -17.30
N ILE A 20 -18.50 -0.95 -18.10
CA ILE A 20 -19.23 -1.32 -19.32
C ILE A 20 -18.30 -1.99 -20.33
N VAL A 21 -17.10 -1.44 -20.55
CA VAL A 21 -16.09 -2.01 -21.46
C VAL A 21 -15.65 -3.39 -20.97
N TYR A 22 -15.39 -3.57 -19.67
CA TYR A 22 -15.01 -4.86 -19.11
C TYR A 22 -16.13 -5.89 -19.23
N ALA A 23 -17.38 -5.51 -18.93
CA ALA A 23 -18.54 -6.38 -19.10
C ALA A 23 -18.71 -6.81 -20.56
N TRP A 24 -18.54 -5.88 -21.51
CA TRP A 24 -18.55 -6.22 -22.94
C TRP A 24 -17.45 -7.22 -23.31
N LEU A 25 -16.22 -7.01 -22.83
CA LEU A 25 -15.09 -7.89 -23.10
C LEU A 25 -15.30 -9.31 -22.55
N VAL A 26 -15.92 -9.42 -21.37
CA VAL A 26 -16.17 -10.70 -20.68
C VAL A 26 -17.38 -11.45 -21.21
N PHE A 27 -18.47 -10.75 -21.58
CA PHE A 27 -19.72 -11.42 -21.95
C PHE A 27 -19.94 -11.56 -23.46
N LEU A 28 -19.42 -10.63 -24.27
CA LEU A 28 -19.70 -10.59 -25.71
C LEU A 28 -18.47 -10.85 -26.60
N SER A 29 -17.26 -10.91 -26.04
CA SER A 29 -16.05 -11.12 -26.83
C SER A 29 -15.55 -12.58 -26.82
N PRO A 30 -14.93 -13.06 -27.90
CA PRO A 30 -14.25 -14.36 -27.94
C PRO A 30 -13.09 -14.47 -26.93
N TRP A 31 -12.58 -13.33 -26.45
CA TRP A 31 -11.48 -13.23 -25.50
C TRP A 31 -11.94 -13.32 -24.04
N ALA A 32 -13.22 -13.56 -23.79
CA ALA A 32 -13.82 -13.68 -22.47
C ALA A 32 -13.01 -14.57 -21.52
N GLN A 33 -12.64 -15.77 -21.99
CA GLN A 33 -11.89 -16.73 -21.18
C GLN A 33 -10.50 -16.21 -20.81
N LEU A 34 -9.80 -15.57 -21.76
CA LEU A 34 -8.51 -14.95 -21.51
C LEU A 34 -8.62 -13.77 -20.54
N ALA A 35 -9.64 -12.92 -20.70
CA ALA A 35 -9.87 -11.76 -19.85
C ALA A 35 -10.14 -12.18 -18.39
N VAL A 36 -11.02 -13.16 -18.17
CA VAL A 36 -11.33 -13.69 -16.84
C VAL A 36 -10.13 -14.42 -16.23
N GLN A 37 -9.40 -15.22 -17.02
CA GLN A 37 -8.22 -15.91 -16.53
C GLN A 37 -7.13 -14.92 -16.09
N LEU A 38 -6.93 -13.84 -16.85
CA LEU A 38 -5.95 -12.82 -16.51
C LEU A 38 -6.33 -12.05 -15.24
N THR A 39 -7.60 -11.64 -15.09
CA THR A 39 -8.04 -10.91 -13.90
C THR A 39 -8.04 -11.79 -12.65
N ALA A 40 -8.45 -13.05 -12.77
CA ALA A 40 -8.34 -14.03 -11.68
C ALA A 40 -6.89 -14.29 -11.31
N PHE A 41 -6.00 -14.46 -12.29
CA PHE A 41 -4.56 -14.62 -12.05
C PHE A 41 -3.97 -13.40 -11.35
N LEU A 42 -4.29 -12.18 -11.79
CA LEU A 42 -3.81 -10.95 -11.14
C LEU A 42 -4.30 -10.83 -9.70
N ALA A 43 -5.56 -11.21 -9.42
CA ALA A 43 -6.09 -11.23 -8.06
C ALA A 43 -5.30 -12.19 -7.16
N VAL A 44 -5.03 -13.40 -7.64
CA VAL A 44 -4.23 -14.41 -6.92
C VAL A 44 -2.78 -13.95 -6.77
N ALA A 45 -2.18 -13.43 -7.84
CA ALA A 45 -0.81 -12.91 -7.83
C ALA A 45 -0.63 -11.73 -6.87
N ALA A 46 -1.65 -10.88 -6.70
CA ALA A 46 -1.62 -9.81 -5.71
C ALA A 46 -1.55 -10.37 -4.28
N VAL A 47 -2.38 -11.38 -3.96
CA VAL A 47 -2.37 -12.03 -2.64
C VAL A 47 -1.02 -12.72 -2.37
N PHE A 48 -0.55 -13.53 -3.31
CA PHE A 48 0.74 -14.20 -3.17
C PHE A 48 1.92 -13.24 -3.24
N GLY A 49 1.80 -12.13 -3.95
CA GLY A 49 2.79 -11.04 -3.96
C GLY A 49 2.94 -10.42 -2.58
N ILE A 50 1.83 -10.16 -1.88
CA ILE A 50 1.86 -9.68 -0.49
C ILE A 50 2.49 -10.74 0.43
N LEU A 51 2.09 -12.01 0.33
CA LEU A 51 2.66 -13.09 1.13
C LEU A 51 4.17 -13.26 0.87
N GLY A 52 4.58 -13.18 -0.40
CA GLY A 52 5.98 -13.23 -0.80
C GLY A 52 6.77 -12.05 -0.28
N TRP A 53 6.20 -10.84 -0.30
CA TRP A 53 6.83 -9.66 0.29
C TRP A 53 7.01 -9.79 1.81
N VAL A 54 6.00 -10.28 2.52
CA VAL A 54 6.09 -10.55 3.97
C VAL A 54 7.15 -11.62 4.24
N GLY A 55 7.14 -12.72 3.49
CA GLY A 55 8.16 -13.76 3.59
C GLY A 55 9.56 -13.23 3.30
N TYR A 56 9.71 -12.36 2.31
CA TYR A 56 10.95 -11.67 1.99
C TYR A 56 11.41 -10.78 3.15
N ALA A 57 10.52 -9.96 3.72
CA ALA A 57 10.83 -9.12 4.87
C ALA A 57 11.24 -9.96 6.09
N LEU A 58 10.58 -11.08 6.37
CA LEU A 58 10.95 -11.99 7.46
C LEU A 58 12.29 -12.70 7.21
N ALA A 59 12.59 -13.09 5.97
CA ALA A 59 13.85 -13.75 5.62
C ALA A 59 15.04 -12.77 5.63
N THR A 60 14.78 -11.50 5.34
CA THR A 60 15.83 -10.45 5.24
C THR A 60 15.91 -9.54 6.45
N THR A 61 14.99 -9.66 7.41
CA THR A 61 15.13 -9.01 8.71
C THR A 61 16.05 -9.84 9.59
N PRO A 62 17.25 -9.33 9.94
CA PRO A 62 18.05 -9.96 10.97
C PRO A 62 17.24 -9.96 12.28
N PRO A 63 17.42 -10.98 13.14
CA PRO A 63 16.69 -11.12 14.38
C PRO A 63 16.71 -9.77 15.13
N PRO A 64 15.54 -9.32 15.63
CA PRO A 64 15.43 -8.02 16.28
C PRO A 64 16.54 -7.91 17.33
N LYS A 65 17.33 -6.83 17.26
CA LYS A 65 18.38 -6.56 18.24
C LYS A 65 17.77 -6.66 19.64
N PRO A 66 18.50 -7.16 20.65
CA PRO A 66 18.01 -7.26 22.02
C PRO A 66 17.34 -5.94 22.42
N ILE A 67 16.12 -6.04 22.95
CA ILE A 67 15.27 -4.89 23.30
C ILE A 67 16.02 -3.88 24.18
N GLU A 68 16.95 -4.38 25.01
CA GLU A 68 17.82 -3.60 25.89
C GLU A 68 18.72 -2.59 25.15
N GLU A 69 19.26 -2.92 23.97
CA GLU A 69 20.10 -2.00 23.18
C GLU A 69 19.26 -0.88 22.55
N ILE A 70 18.06 -1.22 22.08
CA ILE A 70 17.11 -0.26 21.48
C ILE A 70 16.59 0.69 22.55
N GLU A 71 16.25 0.18 23.73
CA GLU A 71 15.78 0.99 24.86
C GLU A 71 16.89 1.93 25.37
N ALA A 72 18.15 1.48 25.39
CA ALA A 72 19.29 2.31 25.75
C ALA A 72 19.58 3.43 24.73
N GLU A 73 19.51 3.15 23.42
CA GLU A 73 19.67 4.18 22.38
C GLU A 73 18.52 5.20 22.40
N VAL A 74 17.27 4.76 22.54
CA VAL A 74 16.10 5.66 22.61
C VAL A 74 16.15 6.53 23.85
N LYS A 75 16.51 5.96 25.01
CA LYS A 75 16.65 6.72 26.25
C LYS A 75 17.76 7.77 26.17
N LYS A 76 18.91 7.44 25.59
CA LYS A 76 19.98 8.41 25.32
C LYS A 76 19.52 9.53 24.38
N ALA A 77 18.83 9.19 23.30
CA ALA A 77 18.32 10.18 22.36
C ALA A 77 17.27 11.12 23.01
N LEU A 78 16.43 10.59 23.90
CA LEU A 78 15.50 11.39 24.70
C LEU A 78 16.23 12.33 25.67
N GLU A 79 17.21 11.82 26.43
CA GLU A 79 17.99 12.63 27.38
C GLU A 79 18.78 13.74 26.67
N GLU A 80 19.33 13.48 25.48
CA GLU A 80 20.00 14.50 24.66
C GLU A 80 19.02 15.54 24.10
N ALA A 81 17.82 15.12 23.69
CA ALA A 81 16.78 16.03 23.22
C ALA A 81 16.25 16.92 24.36
N GLU A 82 16.03 16.37 25.55
CA GLU A 82 15.63 17.11 26.75
C GLU A 82 16.71 18.11 27.17
N ARG A 83 17.99 17.69 27.19
CA ARG A 83 19.12 18.59 27.46
C ARG A 83 19.22 19.72 26.43
N GLN A 84 18.97 19.46 25.15
CA GLN A 84 18.96 20.50 24.12
C GLN A 84 17.77 21.46 24.28
N ILE A 85 16.60 20.97 24.68
CA ILE A 85 15.43 21.81 24.96
C ILE A 85 15.68 22.68 26.20
N GLU A 86 16.28 22.11 27.25
CA GLU A 86 16.62 22.83 28.48
C GLU A 86 17.73 23.86 28.24
N SER A 87 18.76 23.53 27.44
CA SER A 87 19.78 24.50 27.02
C SER A 87 19.25 25.59 26.07
N ARG A 88 18.13 25.36 25.37
CA ARG A 88 17.45 26.35 24.53
C ARG A 88 16.42 27.18 25.29
N ARG A 89 16.11 26.82 26.54
CA ARG A 89 15.18 27.57 27.39
C ARG A 89 15.95 28.75 28.01
N PRO A 90 15.58 30.01 27.73
CA PRO A 90 16.28 31.20 28.24
C PRO A 90 16.12 31.37 29.75
#